data_AF-A0A2M7XL38-F1
#
_entry.id   AF-A0A2M7XL38-F1
#
_cell.length_a   1.000
_cell.length_b   1.000
_cell.length_c   1.000
_cell.angle_alpha   90.00
_cell.angle_beta   90.00
_cell.angle_gamma   90.00
#
_symmetry.space_group_name_H-M   'P 1'
#
loop_
_entity.id
_entity.type
_entity.pdbx_description
1 polymer ?
#
loop_
_entity_poly.entity_id
_entity_poly.type
_entity_poly.pdbx_seq_one_letter_code
_entity_poly.pdbx_strand_id
1 'polypeptide(L)'
;MRLVFALIASICRGLQYTFLEKLLVKMPIISIFLISSIINAIFFALVAWLGHFEINLKAVRNDKSTLRLFILVTVTFLIASIIIVFAIKGKNATTAGLVEISYPIFIILFSYIFLKNYSISRATILGGILIFAGIGIIYIFNR
;
A
#
# COMPACT_ATOMS: atom_id res chain seq x y z
N MET A 1 8.49 7.69 -17.88
CA MET A 1 8.17 8.47 -16.66
C MET A 1 7.39 7.68 -15.59
N ARG A 2 6.38 6.86 -15.90
CA ARG A 2 5.58 6.15 -14.86
C ARG A 2 6.33 5.04 -14.08
N LEU A 3 7.25 4.32 -14.72
CA LEU A 3 8.03 3.26 -14.07
C LEU A 3 9.00 3.77 -12.99
N VAL A 4 9.59 4.94 -13.21
CA VAL A 4 10.53 5.55 -12.25
C VAL A 4 9.81 5.87 -10.93
N PHE A 5 8.59 6.42 -10.99
CA PHE A 5 7.80 6.67 -9.79
C PHE A 5 7.40 5.39 -9.06
N ALA A 6 7.05 4.31 -9.78
CA ALA A 6 6.74 3.02 -9.17
C ALA A 6 7.97 2.40 -8.47
N LEU A 7 9.15 2.52 -9.07
CA LEU A 7 10.41 2.06 -8.46
C LEU A 7 10.75 2.88 -7.21
N ILE A 8 10.66 4.22 -7.28
CA ILE A 8 10.88 5.09 -6.12
C ILE A 8 9.89 4.74 -5.01
N ALA A 9 8.60 4.55 -5.33
CA ALA A 9 7.60 4.14 -4.35
C ALA A 9 7.95 2.81 -3.68
N SER A 10 8.44 1.82 -4.44
CA SER A 10 8.90 0.54 -3.91
C SER A 10 10.10 0.70 -2.98
N ILE A 11 11.08 1.54 -3.34
CA ILE A 11 12.25 1.84 -2.50
C ILE A 11 11.80 2.50 -1.19
N CYS A 12 10.96 3.53 -1.28
CA CYS A 12 10.41 4.21 -0.11
C CYS A 12 9.63 3.25 0.80
N ARG A 13 8.87 2.31 0.22
CA ARG A 13 8.12 1.30 1.00
C ARG A 13 9.06 0.34 1.74
N GLY A 14 10.15 -0.10 1.09
CA GLY A 14 11.19 -0.92 1.74
C GLY A 14 11.87 -0.19 2.90
N LEU A 15 12.27 1.06 2.69
CA LEU A 15 12.82 1.92 3.76
C LEU A 15 11.82 2.12 4.91
N GLN A 16 10.55 2.38 4.58
CA GLN A 16 9.50 2.55 5.56
C GLN A 16 9.36 1.31 6.46
N TYR A 17 9.40 0.10 5.91
CA TYR A 17 9.28 -1.12 6.70
C TYR A 17 10.46 -1.38 7.61
N THR A 18 11.68 -1.15 7.10
CA THR A 18 12.88 -1.31 7.92
C THR A 18 12.93 -0.31 9.08
N PHE A 19 12.49 0.94 8.88
CA PHE A 19 12.35 1.91 9.97
C PHE A 19 11.20 1.58 10.91
N LEU A 20 10.06 1.12 10.37
CA LEU A 20 8.91 0.72 11.14
C LEU A 20 9.24 -0.44 12.09
N GLU A 21 9.98 -1.46 11.61
CA GLU A 21 10.45 -2.56 12.46
C GLU A 21 11.27 -2.05 13.66
N LYS A 22 12.20 -1.12 13.42
CA LYS A 22 13.00 -0.48 14.50
C LYS A 22 12.14 0.32 15.47
N LEU A 23 11.10 1.00 14.98
CA LEU A 23 10.18 1.80 15.81
C LEU A 23 9.26 0.91 16.65
N LEU A 24 8.80 -0.23 16.12
CA LEU A 24 7.91 -1.16 16.81
C LEU A 24 8.53 -1.79 18.06
N VAL A 25 9.87 -1.85 18.13
CA VAL A 25 10.60 -2.27 19.34
C VAL A 25 10.52 -1.21 20.45
N LYS A 26 10.44 0.08 20.07
CA LYS A 26 10.56 1.21 21.00
C LYS A 26 9.22 1.86 21.35
N MET A 27 8.20 1.66 20.53
CA MET A 27 6.94 2.38 20.63
C MET A 27 5.74 1.47 20.36
N PRO A 28 4.60 1.68 21.02
CA PRO A 28 3.39 0.94 20.73
C PRO A 28 2.84 1.34 19.35
N ILE A 29 2.19 0.37 18.69
CA ILE A 29 1.63 0.51 17.32
C ILE A 29 0.74 1.75 17.20
N ILE A 30 -0.13 1.99 18.19
CA ILE A 30 -1.06 3.11 18.16
C ILE A 30 -0.35 4.47 18.15
N SER A 31 0.73 4.64 18.91
CA SER A 31 1.50 5.89 18.94
C SER A 31 2.18 6.15 17.60
N ILE A 32 2.73 5.11 16.98
CA ILE A 32 3.36 5.21 15.65
C ILE A 32 2.32 5.70 14.63
N PHE A 33 1.12 5.11 14.61
CA PHE A 33 0.07 5.52 13.68
C PHE A 33 -0.44 6.93 13.94
N LEU A 34 -0.75 7.27 15.20
CA LEU A 34 -1.27 8.60 15.54
C LEU A 34 -0.29 9.71 15.15
N ILE A 35 0.98 9.57 15.54
CA ILE A 35 2.02 10.57 15.22
C ILE A 35 2.21 10.65 13.70
N SER A 36 2.29 9.52 13.01
CA SER A 36 2.45 9.49 11.54
C SER A 36 1.25 10.12 10.83
N SER A 37 0.02 9.89 11.30
CA SER A 37 -1.20 10.47 10.75
C SER A 37 -1.23 11.99 10.92
N ILE A 38 -0.80 12.51 12.07
CA ILE A 38 -0.69 13.96 12.30
C ILE A 38 0.35 14.57 11.35
N ILE A 39 1.53 13.97 11.23
CA ILE A 39 2.58 14.45 10.32
C ILE A 39 2.09 14.43 8.87
N ASN A 40 1.44 13.35 8.43
CA ASN A 40 0.88 13.24 7.09
C ASN A 40 -0.21 14.31 6.85
N ALA A 41 -1.10 14.54 7.82
CA ALA A 41 -2.14 15.54 7.70
C ALA A 41 -1.56 16.96 7.54
N ILE A 42 -0.55 17.31 8.34
CA ILE A 42 0.16 18.59 8.24
C ILE A 42 0.86 18.71 6.88
N PHE A 43 1.55 17.67 6.44
CA PHE A 43 2.24 17.65 5.15
C PHE A 43 1.27 17.88 3.98
N PHE A 44 0.16 17.13 3.92
CA PHE A 44 -0.81 17.30 2.84
C PHE A 44 -1.57 18.63 2.93
N ALA A 45 -1.83 19.16 4.13
CA ALA A 45 -2.41 20.49 4.30
C ALA A 45 -1.48 21.58 3.77
N LEU A 46 -0.17 21.48 4.05
CA LEU A 46 0.84 22.41 3.53
C LEU A 46 0.93 22.34 2.00
N VAL A 47 0.95 21.13 1.44
CA VAL A 47 0.97 20.93 -0.02
C VAL A 47 -0.28 21.53 -0.67
N ALA A 48 -1.46 21.32 -0.08
CA ALA A 48 -2.70 21.91 -0.59
C ALA A 48 -2.66 23.43 -0.57
N TRP A 49 -2.11 24.03 0.50
CA TRP A 49 -1.99 25.47 0.65
C TRP A 49 -0.98 26.09 -0.34
N LEU A 50 0.20 25.49 -0.50
CA LEU A 50 1.26 26.02 -1.36
C LEU A 50 1.02 25.75 -2.86
N GLY A 51 0.42 24.61 -3.19
CA GLY A 51 0.25 24.17 -4.58
C GLY A 51 -1.04 24.64 -5.24
N HIS A 52 -1.87 25.43 -4.55
CA HIS A 52 -3.23 25.81 -5.00
C HIS A 52 -4.07 24.61 -5.47
N PHE A 53 -3.88 23.44 -4.85
CA PHE A 53 -4.63 22.25 -5.23
C PHE A 53 -6.09 22.41 -4.79
N GLU A 54 -7.02 22.24 -5.73
CA GLU A 54 -8.45 22.29 -5.40
C GLU A 54 -8.84 21.13 -4.49
N ILE A 55 -9.21 21.45 -3.25
CA ILE A 55 -9.82 20.47 -2.35
C ILE A 55 -11.28 20.29 -2.78
N ASN A 56 -11.54 19.32 -3.65
CA ASN A 56 -12.89 19.07 -4.18
C ASN A 56 -13.75 18.24 -3.20
N LEU A 57 -14.04 18.81 -2.03
CA LEU A 57 -14.95 18.20 -1.04
C LEU A 57 -16.39 18.08 -1.57
N LYS A 58 -16.75 18.90 -2.57
CA LYS A 58 -18.08 18.86 -3.21
C LYS A 58 -18.29 17.58 -4.00
N ALA A 59 -17.27 17.05 -4.68
CA ALA A 59 -17.35 15.78 -5.40
C ALA A 59 -17.68 14.62 -4.44
N VAL A 60 -17.03 14.57 -3.28
CA VAL A 60 -17.26 13.54 -2.26
C VAL A 60 -18.66 13.68 -1.64
N ARG A 61 -19.14 14.92 -1.44
CA ARG A 61 -20.47 15.17 -0.83
C ARG A 61 -21.63 14.89 -1.78
N ASN A 62 -21.49 15.26 -3.05
CA ASN A 62 -22.62 15.29 -3.99
C ASN A 62 -22.78 13.99 -4.78
N ASP A 63 -21.71 13.20 -4.93
CA ASP A 63 -21.78 11.90 -5.60
C ASP A 63 -21.65 10.73 -4.60
N LYS A 64 -22.76 10.00 -4.43
CA LYS A 64 -22.81 8.80 -3.57
C LYS A 64 -21.84 7.71 -4.04
N SER A 65 -21.54 7.63 -5.34
CA SER A 65 -20.59 6.66 -5.88
C SER A 65 -19.17 7.01 -5.45
N THR A 66 -18.75 8.26 -5.63
CA THR A 66 -17.47 8.79 -5.15
C THR A 66 -17.32 8.63 -3.64
N LEU A 67 -18.35 8.95 -2.84
CA LEU A 67 -18.32 8.74 -1.40
C LEU A 67 -18.09 7.27 -1.03
N ARG A 68 -18.78 6.34 -1.70
CA ARG A 68 -18.65 4.90 -1.46
C ARG A 68 -17.23 4.43 -1.79
N LEU A 69 -16.67 4.85 -2.92
CA LEU A 69 -15.31 4.51 -3.32
C LEU A 69 -14.28 5.08 -2.34
N PHE A 70 -14.48 6.32 -1.90
CA PHE A 70 -13.61 6.95 -0.90
C PHE A 70 -13.59 6.15 0.41
N ILE A 71 -14.77 5.79 0.94
CA ILE A 71 -14.89 4.97 2.14
C ILE A 71 -14.18 3.62 1.95
N LEU A 72 -14.39 2.95 0.82
CA LEU A 72 -13.75 1.66 0.53
C LEU A 72 -12.22 1.77 0.48
N VAL A 73 -11.68 2.80 -0.16
CA VAL A 73 -10.23 3.06 -0.20
C VAL A 73 -9.68 3.32 1.21
N THR A 74 -10.36 4.16 2.00
CA THR A 74 -9.92 4.45 3.38
C THR A 74 -9.94 3.21 4.26
N VAL A 75 -11.03 2.44 4.23
CA VAL A 75 -11.17 1.23 5.04
C VAL A 75 -10.13 0.17 4.65
N THR A 76 -9.96 -0.09 3.35
CA THR A 76 -8.96 -1.06 2.88
C THR A 76 -7.54 -0.62 3.20
N PHE A 77 -7.22 0.67 3.08
CA PHE A 77 -5.92 1.23 3.49
C PHE A 77 -5.65 1.05 4.99
N LEU A 78 -6.63 1.33 5.85
CA LEU A 78 -6.48 1.15 7.30
C LEU A 78 -6.26 -0.31 7.66
N ILE A 79 -7.08 -1.22 7.12
CA ILE A 79 -6.96 -2.66 7.35
C ILE A 79 -5.59 -3.15 6.90
N ALA A 80 -5.17 -2.82 5.68
CA ALA A 80 -3.87 -3.22 5.14
C ALA A 80 -2.71 -2.70 6.01
N SER A 81 -2.78 -1.43 6.43
CA SER A 81 -1.76 -0.79 7.25
C SER A 81 -1.63 -1.46 8.62
N ILE A 82 -2.75 -1.81 9.27
CA ILE A 82 -2.74 -2.49 10.56
C ILE A 82 -2.18 -3.92 10.41
N ILE A 83 -2.66 -4.67 9.42
CA ILE A 83 -2.24 -6.07 9.21
C ILE A 83 -0.75 -6.17 8.90
N ILE A 84 -0.21 -5.29 8.04
CA ILE A 84 1.21 -5.35 7.71
C ILE A 84 2.08 -5.03 8.93
N VAL A 85 1.67 -4.09 9.78
CA VAL A 85 2.39 -3.77 11.01
C VAL A 85 2.40 -4.97 11.96
N PHE A 86 1.28 -5.68 12.10
CA PHE A 86 1.23 -6.92 12.87
C PHE A 86 2.12 -8.01 12.26
N ALA A 87 2.16 -8.14 10.93
CA ALA A 87 3.04 -9.09 10.25
C ALA A 87 4.53 -8.77 10.49
N ILE A 88 4.92 -7.49 10.41
CA ILE A 88 6.28 -7.04 10.71
C ILE A 88 6.63 -7.31 12.17
N LYS A 89 5.73 -6.98 13.10
CA LYS A 89 5.94 -7.22 14.54
C LYS A 89 6.06 -8.71 14.89
N GLY A 90 5.33 -9.57 14.18
CA GLY A 90 5.34 -11.02 14.41
C GLY A 90 6.58 -11.74 13.87
N LYS A 91 7.27 -11.18 12.87
CA LYS A 91 8.54 -11.69 12.34
C LYS A 91 9.57 -10.57 12.18
N ASN A 92 9.62 -9.98 10.99
CA ASN A 92 10.52 -8.90 10.59
C ASN A 92 10.02 -8.25 9.30
N ALA A 93 10.55 -7.07 8.96
CA ALA A 93 10.19 -6.30 7.77
C ALA A 93 10.44 -7.08 6.48
N THR A 94 11.55 -7.83 6.42
CA THR A 94 11.95 -8.59 5.24
C THR A 94 10.89 -9.61 4.88
N THR A 95 10.53 -10.50 5.82
CA THR A 95 9.56 -11.57 5.58
C THR A 95 8.18 -11.00 5.26
N ALA A 96 7.73 -10.00 6.03
CA ALA A 96 6.42 -9.38 5.81
C ALA A 96 6.34 -8.69 4.44
N GLY A 97 7.37 -7.91 4.07
CA GLY A 97 7.42 -7.22 2.79
C GLY A 97 7.51 -8.16 1.59
N LEU A 98 8.25 -9.27 1.71
CA LEU A 98 8.35 -10.28 0.66
C LEU A 98 7.01 -10.95 0.35
N VAL A 99 6.24 -11.29 1.39
CA VAL A 99 4.89 -11.83 1.21
C VAL A 99 3.96 -10.77 0.63
N GLU A 100 4.06 -9.52 1.09
CA GLU A 100 3.23 -8.43 0.59
C GLU A 100 3.44 -8.13 -0.89
N ILE A 101 4.65 -8.31 -1.44
CA ILE A 101 4.94 -8.14 -2.89
C ILE A 101 4.06 -9.04 -3.79
N SER A 102 3.28 -9.97 -3.23
CA SER A 102 2.20 -10.67 -3.96
C SER A 102 1.02 -9.76 -4.37
N TYR A 103 0.88 -8.55 -3.81
CA TYR A 103 -0.24 -7.63 -4.08
C TYR A 103 -0.52 -7.33 -5.56
N PRO A 104 0.45 -7.26 -6.50
CA PRO A 104 0.18 -7.02 -7.91
C PRO A 104 -0.74 -8.09 -8.52
N ILE A 105 -0.72 -9.32 -8.00
CA ILE A 105 -1.59 -10.41 -8.45
C ILE A 105 -3.04 -10.12 -8.04
N PHE A 106 -3.23 -9.69 -6.80
CA PHE A 106 -4.53 -9.25 -6.31
C PHE A 106 -5.01 -7.98 -7.04
N ILE A 107 -4.12 -7.06 -7.41
CA ILE A 107 -4.45 -5.91 -8.25
C ILE A 107 -4.99 -6.38 -9.62
N ILE A 108 -4.33 -7.34 -10.28
CA ILE A 108 -4.78 -7.87 -11.58
C ILE A 108 -6.17 -8.51 -11.43
N LEU A 109 -6.36 -9.34 -10.40
CA LEU A 109 -7.63 -10.00 -10.11
C LEU A 109 -8.76 -8.99 -9.86
N PHE A 110 -8.54 -8.02 -8.97
CA PHE A 110 -9.56 -7.02 -8.65
C PHE A 110 -9.80 -6.03 -9.79
N SER A 111 -8.77 -5.70 -10.58
CA SER A 111 -8.96 -4.89 -11.79
C SER A 111 -9.82 -5.62 -12.81
N TYR A 112 -9.63 -6.93 -12.98
CA TYR A 112 -10.47 -7.75 -13.85
C TYR A 112 -11.92 -7.82 -13.35
N ILE A 113 -12.13 -8.04 -12.05
CA ILE A 113 -13.47 -8.15 -11.44
C ILE A 113 -14.23 -6.82 -11.47
N PHE A 114 -13.59 -5.73 -11.02
CA PHE A 114 -14.27 -4.46 -10.75
C PHE A 114 -14.19 -3.45 -11.89
N LEU A 115 -13.04 -3.37 -12.58
CA LEU A 115 -12.83 -2.35 -13.61
C LEU A 115 -13.26 -2.82 -15.00
N LYS A 116 -13.37 -4.14 -15.23
CA LYS A 116 -13.85 -4.83 -16.45
C LYS A 116 -13.20 -4.41 -17.80
N ASN A 117 -12.31 -3.42 -17.79
CA ASN A 117 -11.66 -2.81 -18.95
C ASN A 117 -10.22 -3.30 -19.14
N TYR A 118 -9.78 -4.31 -18.37
CA TYR A 118 -8.43 -4.85 -18.45
C TYR A 118 -8.46 -6.25 -19.07
N SER A 119 -7.87 -6.37 -20.26
CA SER A 119 -7.56 -7.68 -20.84
C SER A 119 -6.35 -8.28 -20.14
N ILE A 120 -6.55 -9.38 -19.41
CA ILE A 120 -5.43 -10.13 -18.81
C ILE A 120 -4.60 -10.74 -19.95
N SER A 121 -3.39 -10.22 -20.16
CA SER A 121 -2.50 -10.76 -21.18
C SER A 121 -1.85 -12.06 -20.69
N ARG A 122 -1.47 -12.94 -21.62
CA ARG A 122 -0.70 -14.17 -21.29
C ARG A 122 0.62 -13.85 -20.57
N ALA A 123 1.26 -12.73 -20.93
CA ALA A 123 2.47 -12.25 -20.27
C ALA A 123 2.23 -11.84 -18.80
N THR A 124 1.09 -11.22 -18.51
CA THR A 124 0.68 -10.84 -17.15
C THR A 124 0.48 -12.08 -16.27
N ILE A 125 -0.10 -13.14 -16.81
CA ILE A 125 -0.29 -14.42 -16.11
C ILE A 125 1.08 -15.05 -15.80
N LEU A 126 1.96 -15.14 -16.82
CA LEU A 126 3.29 -15.72 -16.66
C LEU A 126 4.12 -14.94 -15.63
N GLY A 127 4.08 -13.61 -15.68
CA GLY A 127 4.74 -12.75 -14.69
C GLY A 127 4.18 -12.94 -13.28
N GLY A 128 2.86 -13.07 -13.13
CA GLY A 128 2.23 -13.37 -11.85
C GLY A 128 2.66 -14.72 -11.26
N ILE A 129 2.79 -15.75 -12.09
CA ILE A 129 3.31 -17.06 -11.68
C ILE A 129 4.76 -16.94 -11.20
N LEU A 130 5.61 -16.19 -11.92
CA LEU A 130 7.00 -15.95 -11.54
C LEU A 130 7.12 -15.18 -10.22
N ILE A 131 6.22 -14.21 -9.95
CA ILE A 131 6.16 -13.52 -8.66
C ILE A 131 5.87 -14.52 -7.53
N PHE A 132 4.85 -15.39 -7.68
CA PHE A 132 4.56 -16.41 -6.67
C PHE A 132 5.71 -17.40 -6.47
N ALA A 133 6.34 -17.85 -7.56
CA ALA A 133 7.49 -18.72 -7.49
C ALA A 133 8.65 -18.06 -6.74
N GLY A 134 8.95 -16.79 -7.05
CA GLY A 134 9.96 -16.00 -6.34
C GLY A 134 9.66 -15.86 -4.85
N ILE A 135 8.43 -15.50 -4.49
CA ILE A 135 8.00 -15.41 -3.08
C ILE A 135 8.12 -16.77 -2.38
N GLY A 136 7.71 -17.86 -3.04
CA GLY A 136 7.79 -19.22 -2.51
C GLY A 136 9.22 -19.67 -2.25
N ILE A 137 10.13 -19.45 -3.21
CA ILE A 137 11.56 -19.71 -3.04
C ILE A 137 12.08 -18.93 -1.84
N ILE A 138 11.85 -17.62 -1.81
CA ILE A 138 12.38 -16.79 -0.72
C ILE A 138 11.81 -17.25 0.63
N TYR A 139 10.52 -17.57 0.72
CA TYR A 139 9.92 -18.02 1.98
C TYR A 139 10.47 -19.37 2.45
N ILE A 140 10.71 -20.31 1.54
CA ILE A 140 11.26 -21.64 1.87
C ILE A 140 12.71 -21.55 2.32
N PHE A 141 13.53 -20.75 1.63
CA PHE A 141 14.97 -20.66 1.88
C PHE A 141 15.36 -19.61 2.93
N ASN A 142 14.50 -18.63 3.21
CA ASN A 142 14.71 -17.58 4.22
C ASN A 142 13.87 -17.83 5.49
N ARG A 143 13.56 -19.10 5.78
CA ARG A 143 12.73 -19.50 6.92
C ARG A 143 13.49 -19.39 8.24
#